data_AF-A0A536Z8I9-F1
#
_entry.id   AF-A0A536Z8I9-F1
#
_cell.length_a   1.000
_cell.length_b   1.000
_cell.length_c   1.000
_cell.angle_alpha   90.00
_cell.angle_beta   90.00
_cell.angle_gamma   90.00
#
_symmetry.space_group_name_H-M   'P 1'
#
loop_
_entity.id
_entity.type
_entity.pdbx_description
1 polymer ?
#
loop_
_entity_poly.entity_id
_entity_poly.type
_entity_poly.pdbx_seq_one_letter_code
_entity_poly.pdbx_strand_id
1 'polypeptide(L)'
;MRTFALFVVMIFLAGCVTQAERAAQVQRDVDDMIRVYGPGCEKLGYKPDSDLWRDCVLRLSTKDSLERRDFTTTNCIGSRGFVHCSTF
;
A
#
# COMPACT_ATOMS: atom_id res chain seq x y z
N MET A 1 7.71 -36.76 16.92
CA MET A 1 8.60 -36.61 15.75
C MET A 1 7.81 -36.38 14.45
N ARG A 2 6.88 -37.26 14.05
CA ARG A 2 6.04 -37.06 12.83
C ARG A 2 5.14 -35.82 12.86
N THR A 3 4.57 -35.49 14.01
CA THR A 3 3.70 -34.30 14.18
C THR A 3 4.47 -32.99 14.03
N PHE A 4 5.68 -32.90 14.58
CA PHE A 4 6.56 -31.74 14.40
C PHE A 4 6.98 -31.54 12.94
N ALA A 5 7.25 -32.62 12.20
CA ALA A 5 7.57 -32.53 10.77
C ALA A 5 6.40 -31.96 9.95
N LEU A 6 5.15 -32.28 10.30
CA LEU A 6 3.97 -31.74 9.62
C LEU A 6 3.77 -30.24 9.87
N PHE A 7 4.03 -29.76 11.09
CA PHE A 7 3.95 -28.32 11.38
C PHE A 7 5.00 -27.50 10.63
N VAL A 8 6.22 -28.02 10.52
CA VAL A 8 7.29 -27.35 9.75
C VAL A 8 6.90 -27.23 8.28
N VAL A 9 6.35 -28.29 7.66
CA VAL A 9 5.90 -28.27 6.27
C VAL A 9 4.77 -27.25 6.05
N MET A 10 3.82 -27.14 6.98
CA MET A 10 2.73 -26.14 6.89
C MET A 10 3.23 -24.69 6.93
N ILE A 11 4.24 -24.39 7.75
CA ILE A 11 4.83 -23.05 7.82
C ILE A 11 5.53 -22.68 6.50
N PHE A 12 6.26 -23.62 5.90
CA PHE A 12 6.91 -23.39 4.60
C PHE A 12 5.90 -23.17 3.47
N LEU A 13 4.77 -23.91 3.47
CA LEU A 13 3.69 -23.72 2.49
C LEU A 13 2.99 -22.36 2.64
N ALA A 14 2.75 -21.90 3.88
CA ALA A 14 2.15 -20.59 4.14
C ALA A 14 3.05 -19.43 3.67
N GLY A 15 4.37 -19.59 3.74
CA GLY A 15 5.33 -18.61 3.24
C GLY A 15 5.25 -18.39 1.72
N CYS A 16 5.04 -19.46 0.94
CA CYS A 16 4.89 -19.36 -0.52
C CYS A 16 3.56 -18.72 -0.94
N VAL A 17 2.45 -19.06 -0.27
CA VAL A 17 1.13 -18.46 -0.56
C VAL A 17 1.12 -16.95 -0.28
N THR A 18 1.83 -16.51 0.76
CA THR A 18 1.89 -15.09 1.14
C THR A 18 2.54 -14.20 0.07
N GLN A 19 3.56 -14.68 -0.65
CA GLN A 19 4.24 -13.90 -1.68
C GLN A 19 3.38 -13.74 -2.94
N ALA A 20 2.62 -14.79 -3.31
CA ALA A 20 1.70 -14.73 -4.44
C ALA A 20 0.55 -13.73 -4.17
N GLU A 21 0.01 -13.73 -2.95
CA GLU A 21 -1.03 -12.75 -2.55
C GLU A 21 -0.50 -11.32 -2.58
N ARG A 22 0.73 -11.10 -2.07
CA ARG A 22 1.37 -9.78 -2.12
C ARG A 22 1.58 -9.29 -3.55
N ALA A 23 2.03 -10.16 -4.45
CA ALA A 23 2.19 -9.80 -5.85
C ALA A 23 0.84 -9.42 -6.48
N ALA A 24 -0.22 -10.20 -6.23
CA ALA A 24 -1.56 -9.87 -6.72
C ALA A 24 -2.08 -8.53 -6.16
N GLN A 25 -1.79 -8.24 -4.89
CA GLN A 25 -2.15 -6.96 -4.29
C GLN A 25 -1.44 -5.79 -4.98
N VAL A 26 -0.13 -5.89 -5.20
CA VAL A 26 0.65 -4.84 -5.86
C VAL A 26 0.15 -4.57 -7.28
N GLN A 27 -0.26 -5.60 -8.03
CA GLN A 27 -0.84 -5.42 -9.36
C GLN A 27 -2.13 -4.60 -9.28
N ARG A 28 -3.04 -4.94 -8.36
CA ARG A 28 -4.28 -4.19 -8.13
C ARG A 28 -4.00 -2.74 -7.76
N ASP A 29 -3.02 -2.50 -6.90
CA ASP A 29 -2.64 -1.15 -6.48
C ASP A 29 -2.11 -0.31 -7.65
N VAL A 30 -1.30 -0.91 -8.54
CA VAL A 30 -0.80 -0.26 -9.75
C VAL A 30 -1.93 0.05 -10.74
N ASP A 31 -2.82 -0.90 -10.98
CA ASP A 31 -3.97 -0.71 -11.86
C ASP A 31 -4.87 0.42 -11.35
N ASP A 32 -5.06 0.52 -10.03
CA ASP A 32 -5.81 1.60 -9.41
C ASP A 32 -5.13 2.97 -9.61
N MET A 33 -3.82 3.06 -9.36
CA MET A 33 -3.05 4.30 -9.59
C MET A 33 -3.15 4.77 -11.04
N ILE A 34 -3.00 3.85 -12.00
CA ILE A 34 -3.12 4.17 -13.43
C ILE A 34 -4.53 4.66 -13.75
N ARG A 35 -5.55 3.98 -13.26
CA ARG A 35 -6.96 4.33 -13.48
C ARG A 35 -7.32 5.70 -12.91
N VAL A 36 -6.80 6.03 -11.73
CA VAL A 36 -7.14 7.27 -11.01
C VAL A 36 -6.31 8.46 -11.51
N TYR A 37 -4.99 8.31 -11.63
CA TYR A 37 -4.08 9.42 -11.91
C TYR A 37 -3.62 9.50 -13.37
N GLY A 38 -3.67 8.39 -14.11
CA GLY A 38 -3.24 8.30 -15.51
C GLY A 38 -3.90 9.35 -16.43
N PRO A 39 -5.24 9.50 -16.42
CA PRO A 39 -5.92 10.52 -17.23
C PRO A 39 -5.52 11.96 -16.88
N GLY A 40 -5.15 12.22 -15.61
CA GLY A 40 -4.62 13.52 -15.19
C GLY A 40 -3.25 13.79 -15.82
N CYS A 41 -2.37 12.80 -15.82
CA CYS A 41 -1.06 12.89 -16.46
C CYS A 41 -1.17 13.02 -18.00
N GLU A 42 -2.12 12.35 -18.64
CA GLU A 42 -2.38 12.53 -20.06
C GLU A 42 -2.84 13.96 -20.39
N LYS A 43 -3.71 14.54 -19.57
CA LYS A 43 -4.14 15.95 -19.70
C LYS A 43 -2.98 16.93 -19.53
N LEU A 44 -1.95 16.57 -18.77
CA LEU A 44 -0.72 17.34 -18.63
C LEU A 44 0.24 17.19 -19.82
N GLY A 45 -0.11 16.36 -20.82
CA GLY A 45 0.65 16.16 -22.05
C GLY A 45 1.68 15.03 -21.98
N TYR A 46 1.71 14.23 -20.91
CA TYR A 46 2.57 13.07 -20.86
C TYR A 46 2.03 11.96 -21.76
N LYS A 47 2.92 11.34 -22.55
CA LYS A 47 2.56 10.21 -23.40
C LYS A 47 2.22 8.98 -22.53
N PRO A 48 1.05 8.32 -22.72
CA PRO A 48 0.71 7.09 -22.01
C PRO A 48 1.84 6.06 -22.08
N ASP A 49 2.02 5.30 -21.00
CA ASP A 49 3.03 4.24 -20.88
C ASP A 49 4.50 4.67 -20.98
N SER A 50 4.80 5.96 -21.15
CA SER A 50 6.16 6.48 -21.06
C SER A 50 6.67 6.56 -19.62
N ASP A 51 7.98 6.55 -19.44
CA ASP A 51 8.59 6.68 -18.10
C ASP A 51 8.18 8.00 -17.42
N LEU A 52 8.08 9.09 -18.18
CA LEU A 52 7.60 10.38 -17.68
C LEU A 52 6.15 10.35 -17.21
N TRP A 53 5.30 9.59 -17.91
CA TRP A 53 3.90 9.39 -17.49
C TRP A 53 3.82 8.52 -16.22
N ARG A 54 4.62 7.45 -16.13
CA ARG A 54 4.69 6.60 -14.92
C ARG A 54 5.17 7.39 -13.71
N ASP A 55 6.19 8.24 -13.88
CA ASP A 55 6.66 9.14 -12.82
C ASP A 55 5.57 10.13 -12.38
N CYS A 56 4.84 10.73 -13.33
CA CYS A 56 3.70 11.58 -13.01
C CYS A 56 2.64 10.86 -12.16
N VAL A 57 2.26 9.64 -12.56
CA VAL A 57 1.29 8.81 -11.82
C VAL A 57 1.77 8.53 -10.40
N LEU A 58 3.03 8.10 -10.24
CA LEU A 58 3.64 7.80 -8.94
C LEU A 58 3.72 9.04 -8.03
N ARG A 59 4.03 10.20 -8.60
CA ARG A 59 4.11 11.45 -7.84
C ARG A 59 2.74 11.91 -7.36
N LEU A 60 1.70 11.81 -8.19
CA LEU A 60 0.34 12.17 -7.81
C LEU A 60 -0.23 11.20 -6.75
N SER A 61 0.00 9.89 -6.91
CA SER A 61 -0.45 8.90 -5.91
C SER A 61 0.26 9.06 -4.57
N THR A 62 1.56 9.38 -4.60
CA THR A 62 2.34 9.68 -3.38
C THR A 62 1.80 10.93 -2.69
N LYS A 63 1.51 12.00 -3.45
CA LYS A 63 0.94 13.24 -2.89
C LYS A 63 -0.39 12.97 -2.18
N ASP A 64 -1.31 12.25 -2.82
CA ASP A 64 -2.61 11.88 -2.20
C ASP A 64 -2.42 11.03 -0.94
N SER A 65 -1.49 10.08 -0.98
CA SER A 65 -1.17 9.22 0.17
C SER A 65 -0.63 10.01 1.35
N LEU A 66 0.18 11.03 1.09
CA LEU A 66 0.69 11.94 2.12
C LEU A 66 -0.42 12.85 2.66
N GLU A 67 -1.21 13.47 1.80
CA GLU A 67 -2.35 14.31 2.20
C GLU A 67 -3.34 13.53 3.07
N ARG A 68 -3.58 12.25 2.76
CA ARG A 68 -4.43 11.37 3.58
C ARG A 68 -3.82 11.02 4.94
N ARG A 69 -2.49 10.88 5.03
CA ARG A 69 -1.79 10.62 6.30
C ARG A 69 -1.75 11.85 7.19
N ASP A 70 -1.52 13.02 6.60
CA ASP A 70 -1.46 14.30 7.31
C ASP A 70 -2.80 14.65 7.97
N PHE A 71 -3.92 14.18 7.41
CA PHE A 71 -5.26 14.38 7.99
C PHE A 71 -5.59 13.45 9.18
N THR A 72 -4.69 12.56 9.61
CA THR A 72 -4.98 11.66 10.76
C THR A 72 -3.75 11.47 11.64
N THR A 73 -3.19 12.57 12.15
CA THR A 73 -2.31 12.50 13.32
C THR A 73 -3.17 12.42 14.59
N THR A 74 -3.80 11.26 14.84
CA THR A 74 -4.38 10.98 16.15
C THR A 74 -3.24 10.75 17.12
N ASN A 75 -2.82 11.81 17.81
CA ASN A 75 -1.82 11.71 18.85
C ASN A 75 -2.52 11.21 20.12
N CYS A 76 -2.39 9.92 20.40
CA CYS A 76 -2.80 9.33 21.67
C CYS A 76 -1.61 9.40 22.63
N ILE A 77 -1.70 10.24 23.64
CA ILE A 77 -0.71 10.32 24.71
C ILE A 77 -1.34 9.71 25.97
N GLY A 78 -0.69 8.69 26.54
CA GLY A 78 -1.18 8.03 27.75
C GLY A 78 -0.51 6.70 28.09
N SER A 79 -0.57 6.30 29.36
CA SER A 79 -0.20 4.95 29.84
C SER A 79 -1.37 4.32 30.59
N ARG A 80 -1.38 2.97 30.64
CA ARG A 80 -2.47 2.07 31.07
C ARG A 80 -3.58 2.74 31.90
N GLY A 81 -4.75 2.91 31.27
CA GLY A 81 -5.99 3.38 31.90
C GLY A 81 -6.46 4.76 31.45
N PHE A 82 -5.56 5.62 30.94
CA PHE A 82 -5.90 6.96 30.49
C PHE A 82 -5.20 7.24 29.15
N VAL A 83 -5.82 6.85 28.04
CA VAL A 83 -5.42 7.28 26.69
C VAL A 83 -6.29 8.46 26.30
N HIS A 84 -5.70 9.65 26.22
CA HIS A 84 -6.37 10.81 25.65
C HIS A 84 -5.89 10.94 24.20
N CYS A 85 -6.80 10.66 23.26
CA CYS A 85 -6.55 10.83 21.85
C CYS A 85 -7.18 12.15 21.41
N SER A 86 -6.40 13.02 20.79
CA SER A 86 -6.91 14.20 20.09
C SER A 86 -6.72 14.03 18.59
N THR A 87 -7.76 14.43 17.84
CA THR A 87 -7.75 14.57 16.38
C THR A 87 -7.75 16.06 16.08
N PHE A 88 -6.79 16.53 15.28
CA PHE A 88 -6.71 17.88 14.74
C PHE A 88 -6.91 17.84 13.23
#